data_AF-A0A1A5YHG7-F1
#
_entry.id   AF-A0A1A5YHG7-F1
#
_cell.length_a   1.000
_cell.length_b   1.000
_cell.length_c   1.000
_cell.angle_alpha   90.00
_cell.angle_beta   90.00
_cell.angle_gamma   90.00
#
_symmetry.space_group_name_H-M   'P 1'
#
loop_
_entity.id
_entity.type
_entity.pdbx_description
1 polymer ?
#
loop_
_entity_poly.entity_id
_entity_poly.type
_entity_poly.pdbx_seq_one_letter_code
_entity_poly.pdbx_strand_id
1 'polypeptide(L)'
;MAYINGNLALQPKRKQEQDYRIRETKRKVVKRKSLPVQEKLLYLFTVLVCVVVASVIIFRYAQIYDMNLQIRQLTNEQQTMNVEMAELKRQVEMLSDPERIRKMAETQGMTSSLDKGITVKKGDSDRQTVMSE
;
A
#
# COMPACT_ATOMS: atom_id res chain seq x y z
N MET A 1 10.71 104.49 -63.74
CA MET A 1 11.68 104.78 -62.67
C MET A 1 10.99 104.56 -61.33
N ALA A 2 11.58 103.72 -60.48
CA ALA A 2 11.06 103.37 -59.16
C ALA A 2 11.50 104.42 -58.15
N TYR A 3 10.57 105.22 -57.66
CA TYR A 3 10.80 106.13 -56.54
C TYR A 3 10.12 105.55 -55.31
N ILE A 4 10.90 104.83 -54.50
CA ILE A 4 10.48 104.25 -53.23
C ILE A 4 10.83 105.27 -52.15
N ASN A 5 9.86 106.13 -51.82
CA ASN A 5 9.95 107.01 -50.67
C ASN A 5 9.60 106.17 -49.43
N GLY A 6 10.60 105.97 -48.58
CA GLY A 6 10.55 105.09 -47.43
C GLY A 6 9.62 105.59 -46.34
N ASN A 7 8.49 104.90 -46.18
CA ASN A 7 7.92 104.54 -44.89
C ASN A 7 7.12 103.21 -44.94
N LEU A 8 7.43 102.33 -45.90
CA LEU A 8 6.84 101.00 -45.96
C LEU A 8 7.69 100.06 -45.11
N ALA A 9 7.23 99.77 -43.88
CA ALA A 9 7.55 98.51 -43.22
C ALA A 9 6.92 97.37 -44.02
N LEU A 10 7.51 97.06 -45.17
CA LEU A 10 7.22 95.86 -45.93
C LEU A 10 7.72 94.71 -45.08
N GLN A 11 6.84 94.17 -44.24
CA GLN A 11 7.07 92.89 -43.58
C GLN A 11 7.45 91.92 -44.71
N PRO A 12 8.67 91.36 -44.73
CA PRO A 12 8.98 90.35 -45.70
C PRO A 12 7.93 89.26 -45.52
N LYS A 13 7.15 89.02 -46.58
CA LYS A 13 6.13 87.98 -46.66
C LYS A 13 6.80 86.71 -46.12
N ARG A 14 6.47 86.33 -44.87
CA ARG A 14 6.96 85.10 -44.25
C ARG A 14 6.61 84.02 -45.26
N LYS A 15 7.60 83.40 -45.90
CA LYS A 15 7.39 82.19 -46.69
C LYS A 15 6.54 81.32 -45.79
N GLN A 16 5.36 80.91 -46.25
CA GLN A 16 4.54 79.94 -45.55
C GLN A 16 5.49 78.85 -45.10
N GLU A 17 5.73 78.79 -43.79
CA GLU A 17 6.33 77.63 -43.17
C GLU A 17 5.38 76.53 -43.57
N GLN A 18 5.81 75.71 -44.54
CA GLN A 18 5.13 74.49 -44.86
C GLN A 18 5.00 73.80 -43.52
N ASP A 19 3.77 73.62 -43.06
CA ASP A 19 3.45 72.87 -41.86
C ASP A 19 3.87 71.43 -42.16
N TYR A 20 5.16 71.14 -42.01
CA TYR A 20 5.67 69.78 -41.98
C TYR A 20 5.08 69.23 -40.70
N ARG A 21 3.89 68.65 -40.82
CA ARG A 21 3.34 67.75 -39.83
C ARG A 21 4.37 66.65 -39.66
N ILE A 22 5.25 66.83 -38.68
CA ILE A 22 6.17 65.81 -38.22
C ILE A 22 5.26 64.69 -37.73
N ARG A 23 5.07 63.69 -38.59
CA ARG A 23 4.27 62.52 -38.26
C ARG A 23 5.09 61.79 -37.21
N GLU A 24 4.73 61.97 -35.95
CA GLU A 24 5.34 61.26 -34.84
C GLU A 24 5.28 59.76 -35.14
N THR A 25 6.40 59.20 -35.59
CA THR A 25 6.53 57.77 -35.79
C THR A 25 6.63 57.17 -34.41
N LYS A 26 5.47 56.90 -33.79
CA LYS A 26 5.40 56.20 -32.52
C LYS A 26 6.13 54.88 -32.68
N ARG A 27 7.32 54.81 -32.11
CA ARG A 27 8.15 53.60 -32.06
C ARG A 27 7.32 52.53 -31.37
N LYS A 28 6.76 51.60 -32.16
CA LYS A 28 6.12 50.40 -31.63
C LYS A 28 7.20 49.60 -30.91
N VAL A 29 7.27 49.75 -29.60
CA VAL A 29 8.07 48.87 -28.76
C VAL A 29 7.41 47.50 -28.84
N VAL A 30 8.03 46.59 -29.57
CA VAL A 30 7.59 45.20 -29.63
C VAL A 30 7.84 44.61 -28.24
N LYS A 31 6.80 44.57 -27.41
CA LYS A 31 6.85 43.80 -26.17
C LYS A 31 6.99 42.34 -26.55
N ARG A 32 8.02 41.67 -26.01
CA ARG A 32 8.21 40.23 -26.23
C ARG A 32 6.95 39.52 -25.75
N LYS A 33 6.32 38.72 -26.62
CA LYS A 33 5.17 37.88 -26.24
C LYS A 33 5.60 37.04 -25.04
N SER A 34 4.93 37.21 -23.91
CA SER A 34 5.05 36.28 -22.79
C SER A 34 4.58 34.91 -23.28
N LEU A 35 5.40 33.89 -23.10
CA LEU A 35 5.05 32.51 -23.40
C LEU A 35 3.70 32.16 -22.75
N PRO A 36 2.80 31.49 -23.48
CA PRO A 36 1.47 31.18 -22.97
C PRO A 36 1.59 30.34 -21.70
N VAL A 37 0.88 30.75 -20.64
CA VAL A 37 0.94 30.14 -19.30
C VAL A 37 0.60 28.64 -19.35
N GLN A 38 -0.18 28.23 -20.34
CA GLN A 38 -0.59 26.84 -20.59
C GLN A 38 0.59 25.89 -20.83
N GLU A 39 1.59 26.30 -21.61
CA GLU A 39 2.76 25.44 -21.88
C GLU A 39 3.56 25.18 -20.60
N LYS A 40 3.79 26.23 -19.79
CA LYS A 40 4.46 26.09 -18.48
C LYS A 40 3.69 25.19 -17.52
N LEU A 41 2.36 25.27 -17.52
CA LEU A 41 1.52 24.45 -16.66
C LEU A 41 1.58 22.96 -17.06
N LEU A 42 1.60 22.67 -18.37
CA LEU A 42 1.75 21.30 -18.86
C LEU A 42 3.09 20.68 -18.46
N TYR A 43 4.20 21.43 -18.55
CA TYR A 43 5.49 20.92 -18.07
C TYR A 43 5.52 20.67 -16.56
N LEU A 44 4.86 21.52 -15.76
CA LEU A 44 4.78 21.29 -14.31
C LEU A 44 3.91 20.07 -14.00
N PHE A 45 2.83 19.87 -14.76
CA PHE A 45 1.98 18.69 -14.63
C PHE A 45 2.72 17.40 -14.98
N THR A 46 3.50 17.37 -16.06
CA THR A 46 4.28 16.16 -16.41
C THR A 46 5.32 15.82 -15.36
N VAL A 47 6.00 16.83 -14.79
CA VAL A 47 6.92 16.62 -13.65
C VAL A 47 6.18 16.04 -12.45
N LEU A 48 5.01 16.58 -12.12
CA LEU A 48 4.18 16.08 -11.02
C LEU A 48 3.79 14.61 -11.24
N VAL A 49 3.32 14.27 -12.44
CA VAL A 49 2.96 12.89 -12.79
C VAL A 49 4.17 11.96 -12.64
N CYS A 50 5.35 12.35 -13.11
CA CYS A 50 6.57 11.57 -12.93
C CYS A 50 6.90 11.33 -11.45
N VAL A 51 6.77 12.36 -10.60
CA VAL A 51 7.01 12.23 -9.16
C VAL A 51 6.00 11.27 -8.53
N VAL A 52 4.71 11.38 -8.88
CA VAL A 52 3.67 10.48 -8.36
C VAL A 52 3.96 9.03 -8.75
N VAL A 53 4.32 8.77 -10.01
CA VAL A 53 4.69 7.41 -10.47
C VAL A 53 5.89 6.89 -9.68
N ALA A 54 6.93 7.70 -9.50
CA ALA A 54 8.09 7.31 -8.71
C ALA A 54 7.72 7.00 -7.23
N SER A 55 6.87 7.82 -6.61
CA SER A 55 6.37 7.59 -5.25
C SER A 55 5.59 6.28 -5.13
N VAL A 56 4.72 5.98 -6.10
CA VAL A 56 3.95 4.72 -6.12
C VAL A 56 4.89 3.52 -6.21
N ILE A 57 5.91 3.58 -7.05
CA ILE A 57 6.90 2.50 -7.18
C ILE A 57 7.58 2.25 -5.83
N ILE A 58 8.13 3.30 -5.19
CA ILE A 58 8.79 3.19 -3.89
C ILE A 58 7.85 2.60 -2.83
N PHE A 59 6.59 3.06 -2.81
CA PHE A 59 5.59 2.55 -1.88
C PHE A 59 5.29 1.06 -2.09
N ARG A 60 5.19 0.61 -3.35
CA ARG A 60 5.03 -0.81 -3.67
C ARG A 60 6.23 -1.65 -3.22
N TYR A 61 7.45 -1.15 -3.37
CA TYR A 61 8.65 -1.83 -2.87
C TYR A 61 8.64 -1.97 -1.34
N ALA A 62 8.23 -0.92 -0.62
CA ALA A 62 8.10 -0.99 0.83
C ALA A 62 7.06 -2.04 1.26
N GLN A 63 5.90 -2.08 0.62
CA GLN A 63 4.87 -3.09 0.89
C GLN A 63 5.36 -4.52 0.67
N ILE A 64 6.12 -4.76 -0.41
CA ILE A 64 6.69 -6.08 -0.70
C ILE A 64 7.70 -6.47 0.39
N TYR A 65 8.49 -5.52 0.88
CA TYR A 65 9.44 -5.79 1.96
C TYR A 65 8.72 -6.20 3.26
N ASP A 66 7.72 -5.42 3.67
CA ASP A 66 6.92 -5.73 4.87
C ASP A 66 6.21 -7.07 4.75
N MET A 67 5.66 -7.38 3.58
CA MET A 67 5.00 -8.66 3.33
C MET A 67 5.97 -9.84 3.43
N ASN A 68 7.20 -9.70 2.91
CA ASN A 68 8.22 -10.75 3.06
C ASN A 68 8.59 -10.97 4.53
N LEU A 69 8.66 -9.91 5.33
CA LEU A 69 8.93 -10.02 6.76
C LEU A 69 7.80 -10.75 7.49
N GLN A 70 6.54 -10.39 7.19
CA GLN A 70 5.36 -11.05 7.76
C GLN A 70 5.31 -12.53 7.38
N ILE A 71 5.60 -12.88 6.13
CA ILE A 71 5.66 -14.28 5.68
C ILE A 71 6.71 -15.06 6.49
N ARG A 72 7.89 -14.47 6.74
CA ARG A 72 8.94 -15.11 7.55
C ARG A 72 8.48 -15.32 8.99
N GLN A 73 7.84 -14.33 9.59
CA GLN A 73 7.30 -14.44 10.96
C GLN A 73 6.25 -15.53 11.06
N LEU A 74 5.27 -15.52 10.15
CA LEU A 74 4.22 -16.53 10.08
C LEU A 74 4.77 -17.94 9.83
N THR A 75 5.81 -18.06 9.00
CA THR A 75 6.48 -19.35 8.74
C THR A 75 7.15 -19.89 10.01
N ASN A 76 7.85 -19.02 10.75
CA ASN A 76 8.47 -19.42 12.01
C ASN A 76 7.42 -19.83 13.04
N GLU A 77 6.32 -19.08 13.16
CA GLU A 77 5.23 -19.38 14.07
C GLU A 77 4.51 -20.70 13.72
N GLN A 78 4.34 -20.98 12.43
CA GLN A 78 3.84 -22.29 11.99
C GLN A 78 4.82 -23.42 12.34
N GLN A 79 6.12 -23.20 12.19
CA GLN A 79 7.12 -24.19 12.56
C GLN A 79 7.09 -24.49 14.07
N THR A 80 6.99 -23.45 14.92
CA THR A 80 6.89 -23.65 16.37
C THR A 80 5.60 -24.38 16.74
N MET A 81 4.45 -23.96 16.19
CA MET A 81 3.17 -24.65 16.43
C MET A 81 3.20 -26.11 15.97
N ASN A 82 3.85 -26.42 14.84
CA ASN A 82 3.96 -27.79 14.35
C ASN A 82 4.82 -28.66 15.26
N VAL A 83 5.90 -28.11 15.84
CA VAL A 83 6.74 -28.81 16.81
C VAL A 83 5.96 -29.09 18.09
N GLU A 84 5.27 -28.08 18.61
CA GLU A 84 4.42 -28.23 19.81
C GLU A 84 3.32 -29.27 19.57
N MET A 85 2.66 -29.24 18.42
CA MET A 85 1.62 -30.21 18.06
C MET A 85 2.18 -31.64 17.95
N ALA A 86 3.38 -31.80 17.39
CA ALA A 86 4.05 -33.10 17.32
C ALA A 86 4.44 -33.62 18.71
N GLU A 87 4.92 -32.75 19.59
CA GLU A 87 5.21 -33.09 20.98
C GLU A 87 3.93 -33.49 21.72
N LEU A 88 2.86 -32.71 21.60
CA LEU A 88 1.58 -32.99 22.24
C LEU A 88 1.00 -34.32 21.76
N LYS A 89 1.07 -34.58 20.45
CA LYS A 89 0.64 -35.87 19.86
C LYS A 89 1.46 -37.03 20.41
N ARG A 90 2.76 -36.86 20.57
CA ARG A 90 3.64 -37.86 21.18
C ARG A 90 3.29 -38.12 22.64
N GLN A 91 3.00 -37.06 23.41
CA GLN A 91 2.55 -37.20 24.80
C GLN A 91 1.22 -37.96 24.88
N VAL A 92 0.26 -37.65 24.00
CA VAL A 92 -1.02 -38.36 23.92
C VAL A 92 -0.80 -39.84 23.58
N GLU A 93 0.08 -40.15 22.63
CA GLU A 93 0.41 -41.54 22.26
C GLU A 93 1.06 -42.29 23.42
N MET A 94 2.01 -41.68 24.13
CA MET A 94 2.63 -42.26 25.33
C MET A 94 1.64 -42.46 26.48
N LEU A 95 0.68 -41.55 26.65
CA LEU A 95 -0.37 -41.65 27.67
C LEU A 95 -1.44 -42.69 27.30
N SER A 96 -1.73 -42.81 26.00
CA SER A 96 -2.73 -43.74 25.45
C SER A 96 -2.19 -45.16 25.26
N ASP A 97 -0.91 -45.38 25.52
CA ASP A 97 -0.27 -46.70 25.43
C ASP A 97 -1.03 -47.73 26.31
N PRO A 98 -1.64 -48.77 25.71
CA PRO A 98 -2.43 -49.76 26.41
C PRO A 98 -1.66 -50.49 27.52
N GLU A 99 -0.36 -50.70 27.34
CA GLU A 99 0.47 -51.36 28.36
C GLU A 99 0.63 -50.48 29.59
N ARG A 100 0.80 -49.17 29.40
CA ARG A 100 0.89 -48.19 30.48
C ARG A 100 -0.45 -48.08 31.21
N ILE A 101 -1.55 -48.04 30.48
CA ILE A 101 -2.90 -48.02 31.07
C ILE A 101 -3.14 -49.31 31.88
N ARG A 102 -2.76 -50.48 31.36
CA ARG A 102 -2.86 -51.76 32.08
C ARG A 102 -2.05 -51.75 33.38
N LYS A 103 -0.78 -51.34 33.34
CA LYS A 103 0.07 -51.24 34.54
C LYS A 103 -0.53 -50.29 35.57
N MET A 104 -1.03 -49.13 35.13
CA MET A 104 -1.62 -48.14 36.03
C MET A 104 -2.96 -48.64 36.63
N ALA A 105 -3.77 -49.34 35.85
CA ALA A 105 -4.99 -50.00 36.31
C ALA A 105 -4.68 -51.11 37.34
N GLU A 106 -3.66 -51.94 37.09
CA GLU A 106 -3.19 -52.96 38.03
C GLU A 106 -2.70 -52.36 39.34
N THR A 107 -1.93 -51.26 39.30
CA THR A 107 -1.52 -50.54 40.52
C THR A 107 -2.69 -49.95 41.31
N GLN A 108 -3.79 -49.62 40.64
CA GLN A 108 -5.01 -49.12 41.25
C GLN A 108 -5.95 -50.26 41.71
N GLY A 109 -5.49 -51.52 41.62
CA GLY A 109 -6.25 -52.69 42.04
C GLY A 109 -7.35 -53.12 41.07
N MET A 110 -7.35 -52.61 39.84
CA MET A 110 -8.28 -53.03 38.79
C MET A 110 -7.77 -54.31 38.12
N THR A 111 -8.63 -55.31 37.99
CA THR A 111 -8.31 -56.59 37.34
C THR A 111 -8.98 -56.66 35.98
N SER A 112 -8.25 -57.06 34.93
CA SER A 112 -8.82 -57.24 33.59
C SER A 112 -9.88 -58.34 33.59
N SER A 113 -11.13 -58.01 33.28
CA SER A 113 -12.25 -58.96 33.18
C SER A 113 -12.28 -59.75 31.87
N LEU A 114 -11.24 -59.62 31.03
CA LEU A 114 -11.21 -60.23 29.69
C LEU A 114 -11.17 -61.78 29.72
N ASP A 115 -10.68 -62.38 30.81
CA ASP A 115 -10.57 -63.85 30.93
C ASP A 115 -11.76 -64.50 31.64
N LYS A 116 -12.54 -63.75 32.43
CA LYS A 116 -13.69 -64.30 33.17
C LYS A 116 -14.83 -63.31 33.13
N GLY A 117 -15.78 -63.59 32.23
CA GLY A 117 -17.05 -62.86 32.12
C GLY A 117 -17.67 -62.62 33.48
N ILE A 118 -18.20 -61.41 33.67
CA ILE A 118 -18.80 -60.95 34.93
C ILE A 118 -20.01 -61.84 35.22
N THR A 119 -19.87 -62.78 36.16
CA THR A 119 -20.98 -63.64 36.59
C THR A 119 -21.69 -62.96 37.75
N VAL A 120 -22.82 -62.32 37.46
CA VAL A 120 -23.72 -61.80 38.48
C VAL A 120 -24.46 -62.99 39.11
N LYS A 121 -24.16 -63.31 40.38
CA LYS A 121 -24.99 -64.26 41.14
C LYS A 121 -26.33 -63.58 41.46
N LYS A 122 -27.33 -63.81 40.62
CA LYS A 122 -28.74 -63.69 41.03
C LYS A 122 -29.11 -64.99 41.77
N GLY A 123 -29.78 -64.85 42.92
CA GLY A 123 -30.09 -65.96 43.82
C GLY A 123 -30.82 -67.12 43.13
N ASP A 124 -30.39 -68.32 43.52
CA ASP A 124 -30.85 -69.68 43.18
C ASP A 124 -31.10 -70.04 41.71
N SER A 125 -30.30 -71.02 41.25
CA SER A 125 -30.47 -71.84 40.04
C SER A 125 -30.67 -71.09 38.72
N ASP A 126 -29.60 -70.50 38.18
CA ASP A 126 -29.09 -70.82 36.84
C ASP A 126 -27.97 -69.85 36.45
N ARG A 127 -26.81 -70.40 36.09
CA ARG A 127 -25.70 -69.63 35.53
C ARG A 127 -25.93 -69.47 34.04
N GLN A 128 -26.52 -68.35 33.64
CA GLN A 128 -26.59 -67.97 32.23
C GLN A 128 -25.65 -66.78 31.96
N THR A 129 -24.72 -66.97 31.04
CA THR A 129 -23.82 -65.93 30.53
C THR A 129 -24.63 -64.95 29.70
N VAL A 130 -24.84 -63.73 30.22
CA VAL A 130 -25.55 -62.67 29.50
C VAL A 130 -24.52 -61.79 28.79
N MET A 131 -24.03 -62.23 27.63
CA MET A 131 -23.58 -61.38 26.52
C MET A 131 -22.93 -62.25 25.44
N SER A 132 -23.63 -62.37 24.32
CA SER A 132 -23.14 -62.83 23.03
C SER A 132 -23.88 -61.98 22.00
N GLU A 133 -23.34 -60.79 21.70
CA GLU A 133 -23.44 -60.09 20.42
C GLU A 133 -22.34 -59.02 20.37
#